data_AF-A0A6G2QBD1-F1
#
_entry.id   AF-A0A6G2QBD1-F1
#
_cell.length_a   1.000
_cell.length_b   1.000
_cell.length_c   1.000
_cell.angle_alpha   90.00
_cell.angle_beta   90.00
_cell.angle_gamma   90.00
#
_symmetry.space_group_name_H-M   'P 1'
#
loop_
_entity.id
_entity.type
_entity.pdbx_description
1 polymer ?
#
loop_
_entity_poly.entity_id
_entity_poly.type
_entity_poly.pdbx_seq_one_letter_code
_entity_poly.pdbx_strand_id
1 'polypeptide(L)'
;MALTQTETQPSVATHDVTNQPPPLAPYDSADDTALLEGLRREGAQWAEEEIRRLGARAGSAEAQEWAEQANVNEPLLRTHDRYGNRVDEVDFHPGWHHLMRAAVGAGLAGSAWADERPGAHVARTAGGLVWGHTEAGHGCPTSMTYAAVPALRAQPELAKVYEPLLTSREYEPGLRVPTEKPGLIAGMGMTEKQGG
;
A
#
# COMPACT_ATOMS: atom_id res chain seq x y z
N MET A 1 28.18 12.31 41.31
CA MET A 1 26.89 12.50 42.02
C MET A 1 25.79 12.22 41.02
N ALA A 2 25.21 11.03 41.06
CA ALA A 2 24.10 10.65 40.19
C ALA A 2 22.81 11.23 40.79
N LEU A 3 22.07 11.98 39.97
CA LEU A 3 20.75 12.50 40.32
C LEU A 3 19.77 11.34 40.32
N THR A 4 19.31 10.96 41.51
CA THR A 4 18.18 10.04 41.69
C THR A 4 16.93 10.74 41.14
N GLN A 5 16.41 10.26 40.01
CA GLN A 5 15.08 10.67 39.55
C GLN A 5 14.06 10.05 40.50
N THR A 6 13.38 10.89 41.26
CA THR A 6 12.23 10.49 42.07
C THR A 6 11.05 10.32 41.12
N GLU A 7 10.71 9.07 40.77
CA GLU A 7 9.47 8.77 40.06
C GLU A 7 8.28 9.09 40.97
N THR A 8 7.49 10.09 40.59
CA THR A 8 6.25 10.45 41.26
C THR A 8 5.21 9.37 40.92
N GLN A 9 5.01 8.38 41.80
CA GLN A 9 3.92 7.43 41.64
C GLN A 9 2.56 8.15 41.69
N PRO A 10 1.64 7.92 40.73
CA PRO A 10 0.31 8.50 40.78
C PRO A 10 -0.47 7.94 41.98
N SER A 11 -1.13 8.82 42.75
CA SER A 11 -1.72 8.50 44.07
C SER A 11 -2.94 7.55 44.06
N VAL A 12 -3.20 6.87 42.93
CA VAL A 12 -4.27 5.89 42.72
C VAL A 12 -3.77 4.58 42.07
N ALA A 13 -2.46 4.38 41.95
CA ALA A 13 -1.91 3.12 41.46
C ALA A 13 -2.28 1.96 42.42
N THR A 14 -2.92 0.91 41.89
CA THR A 14 -3.30 -0.28 42.67
C THR A 14 -2.30 -1.44 42.55
N HIS A 15 -1.44 -1.41 41.52
CA HIS A 15 -0.39 -2.39 41.25
C HIS A 15 0.61 -1.84 40.22
N ASP A 16 1.78 -2.45 40.14
CA ASP A 16 2.75 -2.23 39.06
C ASP A 16 2.44 -3.15 37.88
N VAL A 17 2.39 -2.60 36.67
CA VAL A 17 2.24 -3.39 35.44
C VAL A 17 3.61 -3.94 35.05
N THR A 18 3.77 -5.27 35.17
CA THR A 18 5.03 -5.97 34.89
C THR A 18 4.82 -7.08 33.85
N ASN A 19 5.91 -7.65 33.34
CA ASN A 19 5.90 -8.75 32.35
C ASN A 19 5.11 -8.42 31.06
N GLN A 20 5.17 -7.18 30.59
CA GLN A 20 4.61 -6.80 29.29
C GLN A 20 5.70 -6.92 28.22
N PRO A 21 5.49 -7.70 27.14
CA PRO A 21 6.42 -7.68 26.02
C PRO A 21 6.41 -6.29 25.36
N PRO A 22 7.55 -5.83 24.81
CA PRO A 22 7.54 -4.61 24.02
C PRO A 22 6.74 -4.82 22.72
N PRO A 23 6.24 -3.73 22.10
CA PRO A 23 5.69 -3.79 20.76
C PRO A 23 6.68 -4.41 19.76
N LEU A 24 6.16 -5.12 18.76
CA LEU A 24 7.02 -5.74 17.73
C LEU A 24 7.73 -4.68 16.86
N ALA A 25 7.07 -3.56 16.57
CA ALA A 25 7.65 -2.49 15.77
C ALA A 25 8.76 -1.74 16.54
N PRO A 26 9.85 -1.33 15.87
CA PRO A 26 10.15 -1.53 14.45
C PRO A 26 10.68 -2.94 14.14
N TYR A 27 10.31 -3.48 12.98
CA TYR A 27 10.90 -4.72 12.43
C TYR A 27 11.04 -4.65 10.91
N ASP A 28 11.78 -5.58 10.31
CA ASP A 28 11.88 -5.73 8.84
C ASP A 28 10.97 -6.88 8.38
N SER A 29 9.88 -6.58 7.68
CA SER A 29 8.99 -7.64 7.15
C SER A 29 9.61 -8.42 5.98
N ALA A 30 10.74 -7.97 5.43
CA ALA A 30 11.51 -8.73 4.45
C ALA A 30 12.56 -9.65 5.10
N ASP A 31 12.71 -9.65 6.43
CA ASP A 31 13.56 -10.60 7.16
C ASP A 31 12.90 -11.99 7.25
N ASP A 32 12.55 -12.52 6.08
CA ASP A 32 11.97 -13.84 5.85
C ASP A 32 12.90 -14.59 4.90
N THR A 33 13.50 -15.68 5.40
CA THR A 33 14.46 -16.49 4.64
C THR A 33 13.82 -17.10 3.39
N ALA A 34 12.59 -17.60 3.48
CA ALA A 34 11.89 -18.22 2.36
C ALA A 34 11.55 -17.19 1.28
N LEU A 35 11.15 -15.97 1.68
CA LEU A 35 10.90 -14.87 0.76
C LEU A 35 12.16 -14.47 -0.01
N LEU A 36 13.29 -14.29 0.68
CA LEU A 36 14.54 -13.84 0.07
C LEU A 36 15.20 -14.93 -0.79
N GLU A 37 15.17 -16.18 -0.34
CA GLU A 37 15.63 -17.31 -1.16
C GLU A 37 14.75 -17.49 -2.40
N GLY A 38 13.42 -17.34 -2.27
CA GLY A 38 12.49 -17.34 -3.39
C GLY A 38 12.78 -16.22 -4.40
N LEU A 39 12.97 -14.99 -3.92
CA LEU A 39 13.31 -13.85 -4.76
C LEU A 39 14.57 -14.12 -5.60
N ARG A 40 15.62 -14.69 -5.00
CA ARG A 40 16.87 -15.02 -5.70
C ARG A 40 16.68 -16.18 -6.68
N ARG A 41 16.05 -17.26 -6.24
CA ARG A 41 15.81 -18.47 -7.04
C ARG A 41 15.00 -18.18 -8.30
N GLU A 42 13.99 -17.33 -8.19
CA GLU A 42 13.10 -16.98 -9.30
C GLU A 42 13.61 -15.77 -10.13
N GLY A 43 14.90 -15.43 -10.04
CA GLY A 43 15.56 -14.48 -10.94
C GLY A 43 15.39 -13.00 -10.60
N ALA A 44 14.85 -12.66 -9.42
CA ALA A 44 14.60 -11.29 -8.98
C ALA A 44 15.58 -10.78 -7.92
N GLN A 45 16.77 -11.40 -7.78
CA GLN A 45 17.81 -10.99 -6.82
C GLN A 45 18.20 -9.50 -6.93
N TRP A 46 18.06 -8.91 -8.12
CA TRP A 46 18.36 -7.51 -8.37
C TRP A 46 17.45 -6.55 -7.58
N ALA A 47 16.28 -7.02 -7.12
CA ALA A 47 15.32 -6.24 -6.34
C ALA A 47 15.55 -6.33 -4.82
N GLU A 48 16.45 -7.20 -4.34
CA GLU A 48 16.54 -7.54 -2.91
C GLU A 48 16.72 -6.31 -2.02
N GLU A 49 17.57 -5.36 -2.42
CA GLU A 49 17.81 -4.14 -1.64
C GLU A 49 16.56 -3.26 -1.54
N GLU A 50 15.77 -3.16 -2.61
CA GLU A 50 14.50 -2.44 -2.62
C GLU A 50 13.45 -3.14 -1.77
N ILE A 51 13.39 -4.47 -1.83
CA ILE A 51 12.49 -5.30 -1.01
C ILE A 51 12.80 -5.12 0.49
N ARG A 52 14.07 -5.14 0.89
CA ARG A 52 14.47 -4.89 2.29
C ARG A 52 14.15 -3.48 2.76
N ARG A 53 14.38 -2.46 1.92
CA ARG A 53 13.96 -1.09 2.23
C ARG A 53 12.45 -0.99 2.45
N LEU A 54 11.67 -1.64 1.59
CA LEU A 54 10.22 -1.69 1.71
C LEU A 54 9.79 -2.44 2.98
N GLY A 55 10.49 -3.52 3.36
CA GLY A 55 10.20 -4.31 4.55
C GLY A 55 10.51 -3.59 5.86
N ALA A 56 11.65 -2.91 5.94
CA ALA A 56 11.95 -2.03 7.07
C ALA A 56 10.91 -0.90 7.20
N ARG A 57 10.41 -0.36 6.07
CA ARG A 57 9.33 0.64 6.09
C ARG A 57 8.02 0.02 6.55
N ALA A 58 7.66 -1.16 6.06
CA ALA A 58 6.42 -1.84 6.40
C ALA A 58 6.29 -2.13 7.91
N GLY A 59 7.37 -2.60 8.53
CA GLY A 59 7.41 -2.85 9.97
C GLY A 59 7.71 -1.62 10.84
N SER A 60 7.78 -0.41 10.27
CA SER A 60 8.01 0.83 11.03
C SER A 60 6.76 1.26 11.82
N ALA A 61 6.95 1.89 12.97
CA ALA A 61 5.83 2.43 13.77
C ALA A 61 4.96 3.43 12.98
N GLU A 62 5.55 4.21 12.08
CA GLU A 62 4.82 5.15 11.22
C GLU A 62 3.87 4.44 10.24
N ALA A 63 4.33 3.38 9.57
CA ALA A 63 3.49 2.63 8.65
C ALA A 63 2.37 1.87 9.38
N GLN A 64 2.65 1.38 10.59
CA GLN A 64 1.65 0.75 11.45
C GLN A 64 0.58 1.76 11.89
N GLU A 65 0.96 2.98 12.23
CA GLU A 65 0.01 4.07 12.52
C GLU A 65 -0.84 4.40 11.29
N TRP A 66 -0.26 4.48 10.08
CA TRP A 66 -1.05 4.69 8.86
C TRP A 66 -2.09 3.57 8.64
N ALA A 67 -1.71 2.33 8.91
CA ALA A 67 -2.59 1.17 8.80
C ALA A 67 -3.75 1.25 9.78
N GLU A 68 -3.47 1.54 11.05
CA GLU A 68 -4.48 1.73 12.09
C GLU A 68 -5.43 2.87 11.68
N GLN A 69 -4.89 4.05 11.36
CA GLN A 69 -5.69 5.21 10.99
C GLN A 69 -6.54 4.98 9.74
N ALA A 70 -6.06 4.22 8.75
CA ALA A 70 -6.83 3.89 7.55
C ALA A 70 -7.99 2.93 7.83
N ASN A 71 -7.89 2.10 8.88
CA ASN A 71 -8.92 1.12 9.23
C ASN A 71 -9.92 1.66 10.24
N VAL A 72 -9.49 2.44 11.24
CA VAL A 72 -10.40 3.03 12.24
C VAL A 72 -11.19 4.21 11.69
N ASN A 73 -10.68 4.88 10.65
CA ASN A 73 -11.37 5.98 9.95
C ASN A 73 -11.83 5.51 8.56
N GLU A 74 -12.98 4.84 8.52
CA GLU A 74 -13.55 4.30 7.28
C GLU A 74 -13.79 5.38 6.21
N PRO A 75 -13.71 5.04 4.91
CA PRO A 75 -13.94 5.98 3.83
C PRO A 75 -15.39 6.51 3.81
N LEU A 76 -15.56 7.80 3.54
CA LEU A 76 -16.87 8.46 3.53
C LEU A 76 -17.34 8.74 2.10
N LEU A 77 -18.45 8.10 1.70
CA LEU A 77 -19.11 8.39 0.42
C LEU A 77 -19.83 9.74 0.48
N ARG A 78 -19.43 10.65 -0.41
CA ARG A 78 -20.07 11.95 -0.63
C ARG A 78 -20.75 11.94 -1.99
N THR A 79 -22.05 11.70 -1.96
CA THR A 79 -22.87 11.70 -3.18
C THR A 79 -23.12 13.11 -3.70
N HIS A 80 -23.30 14.10 -2.81
CA HIS A 80 -23.61 15.49 -3.15
C HIS A 80 -22.73 16.49 -2.40
N ASP A 81 -22.53 17.66 -2.99
CA ASP A 81 -21.94 18.82 -2.33
C ASP A 81 -22.94 19.56 -1.44
N ARG A 82 -22.47 20.63 -0.78
CA ARG A 82 -23.31 21.45 0.12
C ARG A 82 -24.46 22.20 -0.57
N TYR A 83 -24.45 22.26 -1.90
CA TYR A 83 -25.46 22.95 -2.71
C TYR A 83 -26.47 21.97 -3.33
N GLY A 84 -26.28 20.67 -3.15
CA GLY A 84 -27.13 19.63 -3.73
C GLY A 84 -26.71 19.19 -5.14
N ASN A 85 -25.52 19.58 -5.61
CA ASN A 85 -24.98 19.03 -6.86
C ASN A 85 -24.37 17.66 -6.60
N ARG A 86 -24.53 16.73 -7.53
CA ARG A 86 -23.92 15.40 -7.45
C ARG A 86 -22.41 15.49 -7.67
N VAL A 87 -21.62 14.81 -6.82
CA VAL A 87 -20.15 14.74 -6.92
C VAL A 87 -19.61 13.30 -6.95
N ASP A 88 -20.30 12.35 -6.31
CA ASP A 88 -19.94 10.91 -6.27
C ASP A 88 -18.46 10.64 -5.89
N GLU A 89 -17.94 11.35 -4.87
CA GLU A 89 -16.58 11.20 -4.36
C GLU A 89 -16.51 10.35 -3.08
N VAL A 90 -15.34 9.79 -2.79
CA VAL A 90 -15.08 9.05 -1.55
C VAL A 90 -13.88 9.69 -0.85
N ASP A 91 -14.11 10.21 0.36
CA ASP A 91 -13.06 10.80 1.20
C ASP A 91 -12.37 9.71 1.99
N PHE A 92 -11.04 9.69 1.98
CA PHE A 92 -10.22 8.76 2.74
C PHE A 92 -9.37 9.51 3.78
N HIS A 93 -9.08 8.85 4.90
CA HIS A 93 -8.11 9.38 5.86
C HIS A 93 -6.71 9.49 5.23
N PRO A 94 -5.88 10.52 5.56
CA PRO A 94 -4.54 10.68 5.00
C PRO A 94 -3.64 9.43 5.08
N GLY A 95 -3.79 8.62 6.14
CA GLY A 95 -3.10 7.32 6.28
C GLY A 95 -3.26 6.40 5.06
N TRP A 96 -4.47 6.33 4.49
CA TRP A 96 -4.74 5.61 3.25
C TRP A 96 -3.88 6.11 2.08
N HIS A 97 -3.79 7.43 1.91
CA HIS A 97 -3.01 8.03 0.84
C HIS A 97 -1.50 7.82 1.01
N HIS A 98 -1.00 7.75 2.24
CA HIS A 98 0.39 7.37 2.52
C HIS A 98 0.66 5.91 2.15
N LEU A 99 -0.25 4.98 2.49
CA LEU A 99 -0.16 3.57 2.12
C LEU A 99 -0.16 3.39 0.59
N MET A 100 -1.12 4.01 -0.09
CA MET A 100 -1.21 3.98 -1.56
C MET A 100 0.04 4.56 -2.23
N ARG A 101 0.57 5.68 -1.73
CA ARG A 101 1.78 6.30 -2.29
C ARG A 101 3.00 5.40 -2.14
N ALA A 102 3.16 4.74 -0.99
CA ALA A 102 4.23 3.78 -0.78
C ALA A 102 4.12 2.58 -1.73
N ALA A 103 2.93 1.98 -1.84
CA ALA A 103 2.69 0.82 -2.69
C ALA A 103 2.88 1.12 -4.19
N VAL A 104 2.33 2.24 -4.68
CA VAL A 104 2.48 2.66 -6.08
C VAL A 104 3.92 3.05 -6.38
N GLY A 105 4.58 3.80 -5.49
CA GLY A 105 6.00 4.17 -5.64
C GLY A 105 6.94 2.96 -5.68
N ALA A 106 6.66 1.95 -4.85
CA ALA A 106 7.35 0.65 -4.87
C ALA A 106 7.02 -0.18 -6.12
N GLY A 107 6.05 0.25 -6.94
CA GLY A 107 5.74 -0.37 -8.22
C GLY A 107 4.72 -1.49 -8.15
N LEU A 108 4.04 -1.66 -7.01
CA LEU A 108 3.12 -2.77 -6.73
C LEU A 108 1.84 -2.72 -7.58
N ALA A 109 1.50 -1.55 -8.10
CA ALA A 109 0.27 -1.31 -8.85
C ALA A 109 0.32 -1.73 -10.32
N GLY A 110 1.48 -1.79 -10.97
CA GLY A 110 1.53 -2.08 -12.42
C GLY A 110 2.90 -2.01 -13.08
N SER A 111 3.89 -1.39 -12.43
CA SER A 111 5.21 -1.13 -13.02
C SER A 111 5.93 -2.36 -13.60
N ALA A 112 5.64 -3.57 -13.10
CA ALA A 112 6.20 -4.82 -13.62
C ALA A 112 5.88 -5.05 -15.11
N TRP A 113 4.77 -4.49 -15.63
CA TRP A 113 4.42 -4.60 -17.05
C TRP A 113 5.25 -3.73 -17.98
N ALA A 114 5.95 -2.73 -17.43
CA ALA A 114 6.86 -1.82 -18.13
C ALA A 114 8.34 -2.11 -17.81
N ASP A 115 8.64 -3.17 -17.05
CA ASP A 115 9.99 -3.55 -16.65
C ASP A 115 10.41 -4.82 -17.38
N GLU A 116 11.37 -4.69 -18.29
CA GLU A 116 11.86 -5.79 -19.12
C GLU A 116 12.82 -6.74 -18.38
N ARG A 117 13.21 -6.42 -17.14
CA ARG A 117 14.14 -7.26 -16.37
C ARG A 117 13.48 -8.61 -16.06
N PRO A 118 14.19 -9.74 -16.26
CA PRO A 118 13.73 -11.05 -15.78
C PRO A 118 13.39 -10.99 -14.28
N GLY A 119 12.25 -11.59 -13.91
CA GLY A 119 11.80 -11.57 -12.52
C GLY A 119 11.04 -10.31 -12.07
N ALA A 120 10.70 -9.36 -12.95
CA ALA A 120 9.92 -8.17 -12.58
C ALA A 120 8.59 -8.49 -11.86
N HIS A 121 7.86 -9.52 -12.31
CA HIS A 121 6.64 -9.98 -11.64
C HIS A 121 6.91 -10.65 -10.29
N VAL A 122 8.06 -11.32 -10.14
CA VAL A 122 8.52 -11.90 -8.86
C VAL A 122 8.87 -10.79 -7.88
N ALA A 123 9.62 -9.78 -8.31
CA ALA A 123 9.93 -8.59 -7.51
C ALA A 123 8.65 -7.87 -7.06
N ARG A 124 7.70 -7.65 -7.96
CA ARG A 124 6.38 -7.08 -7.62
C ARG A 124 5.64 -7.91 -6.58
N THR A 125 5.70 -9.23 -6.70
CA THR A 125 5.04 -10.15 -5.78
C THR A 125 5.69 -10.12 -4.40
N ALA A 126 7.03 -10.19 -4.32
CA ALA A 126 7.77 -10.05 -3.07
C ALA A 126 7.48 -8.72 -2.38
N GLY A 127 7.45 -7.61 -3.14
CA GLY A 127 7.12 -6.30 -2.60
C GLY A 127 5.69 -6.23 -2.05
N GLY A 128 4.74 -6.89 -2.72
CA GLY A 128 3.36 -7.03 -2.24
C GLY A 128 3.24 -7.84 -0.96
N LEU A 129 3.98 -8.94 -0.83
CA LEU A 129 4.03 -9.75 0.39
C LEU A 129 4.58 -8.94 1.57
N VAL A 130 5.73 -8.30 1.36
CA VAL A 130 6.43 -7.52 2.39
C VAL A 130 5.62 -6.31 2.83
N TRP A 131 5.03 -5.56 1.90
CA TRP A 131 4.22 -4.39 2.21
C TRP A 131 2.84 -4.75 2.77
N GLY A 132 2.31 -5.92 2.40
CA GLY A 132 1.04 -6.45 2.90
C GLY A 132 1.03 -6.78 4.39
N HIS A 133 2.20 -6.91 5.03
CA HIS A 133 2.31 -6.98 6.49
C HIS A 133 1.80 -5.73 7.21
N THR A 134 1.79 -4.58 6.52
CA THR A 134 1.33 -3.30 7.07
C THR A 134 -0.19 -3.23 7.08
N GLU A 135 -0.83 -3.40 5.91
CA GLU A 135 -2.25 -3.15 5.71
C GLU A 135 -2.72 -3.88 4.44
N ALA A 136 -3.92 -4.48 4.46
CA ALA A 136 -4.39 -5.31 3.35
C ALA A 136 -5.33 -4.57 2.37
N GLY A 137 -6.16 -3.64 2.86
CA GLY A 137 -7.19 -2.94 2.10
C GLY A 137 -6.65 -2.17 0.89
N HIS A 138 -5.55 -1.45 1.03
CA HIS A 138 -4.91 -0.72 -0.08
C HIS A 138 -4.25 -1.68 -1.10
N GLY A 139 -4.06 -2.96 -0.75
CA GLY A 139 -3.66 -4.02 -1.66
C GLY A 139 -4.69 -4.30 -2.76
N CYS A 140 -5.97 -3.99 -2.51
CA CYS A 140 -7.07 -4.15 -3.48
C CYS A 140 -6.88 -3.29 -4.75
N PRO A 141 -6.82 -1.94 -4.67
CA PRO A 141 -6.63 -1.11 -5.87
C PRO A 141 -5.30 -1.36 -6.58
N THR A 142 -4.21 -1.66 -5.88
CA THR A 142 -2.92 -1.96 -6.51
C THR A 142 -2.94 -3.29 -7.26
N SER A 143 -3.63 -4.30 -6.74
CA SER A 143 -3.77 -5.59 -7.42
C SER A 143 -4.70 -5.51 -8.63
N MET A 144 -5.82 -4.78 -8.53
CA MET A 144 -6.69 -4.55 -9.68
C MET A 144 -6.00 -3.75 -10.79
N THR A 145 -5.22 -2.73 -10.43
CA THR A 145 -4.41 -1.96 -11.40
C THR A 145 -3.44 -2.87 -12.14
N TYR A 146 -2.76 -3.76 -11.42
CA TYR A 146 -1.80 -4.68 -12.01
C TYR A 146 -2.49 -5.68 -12.94
N ALA A 147 -3.63 -6.21 -12.52
CA ALA A 147 -4.38 -7.20 -13.30
C ALA A 147 -5.14 -6.60 -14.49
N ALA A 148 -5.39 -5.28 -14.51
CA ALA A 148 -6.10 -4.63 -15.61
C ALA A 148 -5.26 -4.52 -16.90
N VAL A 149 -3.92 -4.48 -16.80
CA VAL A 149 -3.04 -4.23 -17.95
C VAL A 149 -3.19 -5.28 -19.07
N PRO A 150 -3.18 -6.61 -18.81
CA PRO A 150 -3.41 -7.59 -19.87
C PRO A 150 -4.77 -7.46 -20.56
N ALA A 151 -5.83 -7.14 -19.81
CA ALA A 151 -7.16 -6.94 -20.39
C ALA A 151 -7.20 -5.67 -21.27
N LEU A 152 -6.56 -4.60 -20.83
CA LEU A 152 -6.45 -3.35 -21.59
C LEU A 152 -5.72 -3.55 -22.93
N ARG A 153 -4.69 -4.38 -22.97
CA ARG A 153 -3.92 -4.69 -24.19
C ARG A 153 -4.76 -5.35 -25.29
N ALA A 154 -5.93 -5.91 -24.97
CA ALA A 154 -6.87 -6.38 -25.99
C ALA A 154 -7.33 -5.25 -26.92
N GLN A 155 -7.34 -3.99 -26.43
CA GLN A 155 -7.67 -2.77 -27.16
C GLN A 155 -6.43 -1.88 -27.34
N PRO A 156 -5.64 -2.06 -28.42
CA PRO A 156 -4.31 -1.43 -28.56
C PRO A 156 -4.33 0.10 -28.52
N GLU A 157 -5.36 0.73 -29.10
CA GLU A 157 -5.51 2.19 -29.10
C GLU A 157 -5.69 2.76 -27.68
N LEU A 158 -6.40 2.04 -26.80
CA LEU A 158 -6.55 2.42 -25.40
C LEU A 158 -5.28 2.09 -24.60
N ALA A 159 -4.65 0.94 -24.86
CA ALA A 159 -3.41 0.56 -24.19
C ALA A 159 -2.30 1.59 -24.42
N LYS A 160 -2.17 2.10 -25.65
CA LYS A 160 -1.21 3.17 -25.98
C LYS A 160 -1.36 4.43 -25.12
N VAL A 161 -2.58 4.73 -24.67
CA VAL A 161 -2.89 5.90 -23.85
C VAL A 161 -2.77 5.59 -22.35
N TYR A 162 -3.37 4.49 -21.90
CA TYR A 162 -3.59 4.25 -20.46
C TYR A 162 -2.55 3.33 -19.82
N GLU A 163 -1.90 2.44 -20.57
CA GLU A 163 -0.88 1.54 -20.00
C GLU A 163 0.31 2.31 -19.39
N PRO A 164 0.86 3.37 -20.01
CA PRO A 164 1.91 4.17 -19.39
C PRO A 164 1.48 4.79 -18.04
N LEU A 165 0.19 5.12 -17.90
CA LEU A 165 -0.35 5.71 -16.68
C LEU A 165 -0.64 4.66 -15.60
N LEU A 166 -1.07 3.46 -15.97
CA LEU A 166 -1.29 2.33 -15.05
C LEU A 166 0.02 1.67 -14.58
N THR A 167 1.09 1.82 -15.35
CA THR A 167 2.43 1.34 -15.01
C THR A 167 3.29 2.39 -14.30
N SER A 168 2.77 3.63 -14.17
CA SER A 168 3.40 4.73 -13.44
C SER A 168 3.63 4.40 -11.96
N ARG A 169 4.69 4.98 -11.40
CA ARG A 169 5.02 4.92 -9.97
C ARG A 169 4.53 6.15 -9.20
N GLU A 170 3.74 7.02 -9.85
CA GLU A 170 3.20 8.22 -9.23
C GLU A 170 1.75 8.03 -8.78
N TYR A 171 1.53 8.15 -7.47
CA TYR A 171 0.19 8.18 -6.89
C TYR A 171 -0.28 9.60 -6.65
N GLU A 172 -1.41 9.95 -7.24
CA GLU A 172 -2.06 11.22 -6.99
C GLU A 172 -3.58 11.02 -6.78
N PRO A 173 -4.10 11.31 -5.57
CA PRO A 173 -5.53 11.23 -5.30
C PRO A 173 -6.30 12.38 -5.98
N GLY A 174 -7.61 12.24 -6.07
CA GLY A 174 -8.52 13.25 -6.62
C GLY A 174 -9.06 12.93 -8.00
N LEU A 175 -10.26 13.45 -8.26
CA LEU A 175 -11.00 13.26 -9.50
C LEU A 175 -10.56 14.30 -10.55
N ARG A 176 -9.89 13.83 -11.60
CA ARG A 176 -9.45 14.64 -12.74
C ARG A 176 -9.60 13.83 -14.02
N VAL A 177 -9.49 14.49 -15.18
CA VAL A 177 -9.45 13.78 -16.47
C VAL A 177 -8.30 12.77 -16.40
N PRO A 178 -8.54 11.46 -16.65
CA PRO A 178 -7.53 10.43 -16.43
C PRO A 178 -6.19 10.69 -17.13
N THR A 179 -6.23 11.23 -18.35
CA THR A 179 -5.03 11.53 -19.16
C THR A 179 -4.25 12.76 -18.70
N GLU A 180 -4.76 13.52 -17.73
CA GLU A 180 -4.07 14.66 -17.11
C GLU A 180 -3.39 14.30 -15.77
N LYS A 181 -3.52 13.04 -15.35
CA LYS A 181 -2.92 12.54 -14.11
C LYS A 181 -1.54 11.93 -14.38
N PRO A 182 -0.61 12.01 -13.41
CA PRO A 182 0.71 11.39 -13.55
C PRO A 182 0.69 9.85 -13.43
N GLY A 183 -0.40 9.29 -12.91
CA GLY A 183 -0.61 7.85 -12.77
C GLY A 183 -2.07 7.52 -12.50
N LEU A 184 -2.45 6.29 -12.80
CA LEU A 184 -3.82 5.79 -12.67
C LEU A 184 -3.90 4.56 -11.78
N ILE A 185 -5.07 4.41 -11.17
CA ILE A 185 -5.51 3.20 -10.46
C ILE A 185 -6.75 2.68 -11.21
N ALA A 186 -6.81 1.37 -11.42
CA ALA A 186 -7.96 0.72 -12.05
C ALA A 186 -8.74 -0.13 -11.05
N GLY A 187 -10.05 -0.21 -11.27
CA GLY A 187 -10.97 -1.12 -10.57
C GLY A 187 -11.60 -2.12 -11.53
N MET A 188 -12.40 -3.04 -10.98
CA MET A 188 -13.10 -4.07 -11.74
C MET A 188 -14.58 -4.09 -11.34
N GLY A 189 -15.45 -3.76 -12.30
CA GLY A 189 -16.90 -3.92 -12.16
C GLY A 189 -17.33 -5.20 -12.87
N MET A 190 -17.58 -6.27 -12.10
CA MET A 190 -18.01 -7.57 -12.63
C MET A 190 -19.29 -8.04 -11.94
N THR A 191 -19.28 -8.06 -10.60
CA THR A 191 -20.40 -8.52 -9.78
C THR A 191 -21.62 -7.64 -9.97
N GLU A 192 -22.75 -8.27 -10.29
CA GLU A 192 -24.08 -7.64 -10.28
C GLU A 192 -24.98 -8.29 -9.22
N LYS A 193 -26.19 -7.74 -9.02
CA LYS A 193 -27.10 -8.18 -7.94
C LYS A 193 -27.50 -9.66 -8.06
N GLN A 194 -27.58 -10.20 -9.27
CA GLN A 194 -28.00 -11.57 -9.55
C GLN A 194 -26.88 -12.62 -9.44
N GLY A 195 -25.62 -12.18 -9.34
CA GLY A 195 -24.47 -13.07 -9.30
C GLY A 195 -23.20 -12.38 -9.81
N GLY A 196 -22.07 -12.86 -9.31
CA GLY A 196 -20.72 -12.55 -9.80
C GLY A 196 -19.99 -13.82 -10.21
#